data_AF-A0A6J2VVI1-F1
#
_entry.id   AF-A0A6J2VVI1-F1
#
_cell.length_a   1.000
_cell.length_b   1.000
_cell.length_c   1.000
_cell.angle_alpha   90.00
_cell.angle_beta   90.00
_cell.angle_gamma   90.00
#
_symmetry.space_group_name_H-M   'P 1'
#
loop_
_entity.id
_entity.type
_entity.pdbx_description
1 polymer ?
#
loop_
_entity_poly.entity_id
_entity_poly.type
_entity_poly.pdbx_seq_one_letter_code
_entity_poly.pdbx_strand_id
1 'polypeptide(L)'
;MRVALLATVTLLYIRDFVSGEPKTKCPTRCDVSKCPSPSCPSGYVPDRCNCCLVCAKAEGEPCGRKDDLPCGDGLECKHPAGKRLSKGVCQCRYSSKVCGSDGETYGNVCQLKAVSRKALQQGLPGVTQVHKGPCETSPTHPNSPRYRFNFIADVVEKIAPAVVHIELFLRHPLFGRTVPLSSGSGFVMSETGLIVTNAHVVSSTTPVSGQQQLKVQMHNGDVYEATIKDIDKKSDIATIKINTQKKLPVLLLGHSADLRPGEFVVAIGSPFALQNTVTTGIVSTAQRDGKELGLRDSDMDYIQTDAIINYGNSGGPLVNLDGEVIGINTLKVAAGISFAIPSDRITLFLNDSLEKQSKGRDCMGFRIITSLKKRFIGIRMLTITSALVEELKQQNPDFPDVSSGIYVHEVIPDSPAQKGGIKDGDIIVKLNGQPLMTTSDLKEALLEETALLLEVRRGNDDLLFNIEPDVIMQ
;
A
#
# COMPACT_ATOMS: atom_id res chain seq x y z
N MET A 1 73.18 62.43 10.35
CA MET A 1 71.98 63.24 10.03
C MET A 1 71.61 63.07 8.55
N ARG A 2 70.36 63.36 8.18
CA ARG A 2 69.78 63.15 6.84
C ARG A 2 70.43 64.01 5.75
N VAL A 3 70.52 63.47 4.53
CA VAL A 3 70.35 64.12 3.20
C VAL A 3 70.58 63.03 2.12
N ALA A 4 69.95 62.99 0.94
CA ALA A 4 68.59 63.35 0.50
C ALA A 4 68.37 62.80 -0.93
N LEU A 5 67.16 62.36 -1.32
CA LEU A 5 66.70 62.39 -2.71
C LEU A 5 65.16 62.35 -2.81
N LEU A 6 64.58 63.07 -3.77
CA LEU A 6 63.17 62.98 -4.15
C LEU A 6 62.97 61.94 -5.26
N ALA A 7 61.85 61.21 -5.23
CA ALA A 7 61.14 60.78 -6.44
C ALA A 7 59.67 60.46 -6.13
N THR A 8 58.73 61.10 -6.82
CA THR A 8 57.31 60.72 -6.86
C THR A 8 57.09 59.58 -7.84
N VAL A 9 56.36 58.53 -7.46
CA VAL A 9 55.90 57.50 -8.41
C VAL A 9 54.39 57.32 -8.30
N THR A 10 53.72 57.64 -9.39
CA THR A 10 52.29 57.41 -9.66
C THR A 10 52.17 56.21 -10.61
N LEU A 11 51.00 55.53 -10.61
CA LEU A 11 50.63 54.40 -11.49
C LEU A 11 51.41 53.07 -11.23
N LEU A 12 50.85 51.85 -11.38
CA LEU A 12 49.51 51.41 -11.82
C LEU A 12 48.91 50.36 -10.86
N TYR A 13 47.58 50.40 -10.68
CA TYR A 13 46.80 49.19 -10.34
C TYR A 13 46.44 48.47 -11.64
N ILE A 14 47.10 47.35 -11.93
CA ILE A 14 46.67 46.47 -13.02
C ILE A 14 45.53 45.60 -12.50
N ARG A 15 44.33 45.77 -13.08
CA ARG A 15 43.28 44.75 -13.02
C ARG A 15 43.68 43.62 -13.94
N ASP A 16 43.70 42.39 -13.44
CA ASP A 16 43.72 41.19 -14.29
C ASP A 16 42.41 41.09 -15.08
N PHE A 17 42.38 41.78 -16.22
CA PHE A 17 41.41 41.50 -17.27
C PHE A 17 41.76 40.15 -17.88
N VAL A 18 40.90 39.16 -17.62
CA VAL A 18 40.91 37.85 -18.27
C VAL A 18 41.12 38.04 -19.78
N SER A 19 42.23 37.54 -20.29
CA SER A 19 42.50 37.51 -21.73
C SER A 19 41.34 36.81 -22.44
N GLY A 20 40.74 37.49 -23.41
CA GLY A 20 39.79 36.86 -24.31
C GLY A 20 40.52 35.80 -25.13
N GLU A 21 40.23 34.53 -24.88
CA GLU A 21 40.78 33.43 -25.66
C GLU A 21 40.45 33.60 -27.15
N PRO A 22 41.38 33.25 -28.05
CA PRO A 22 41.12 33.30 -29.49
C PRO A 22 39.96 32.37 -29.84
N LYS A 23 39.16 32.75 -30.85
CA LYS A 23 38.05 31.93 -31.37
C LYS A 23 38.58 30.66 -32.06
N THR A 24 38.91 29.66 -31.26
CA THR A 24 39.30 28.32 -31.70
C THR A 24 38.14 27.68 -32.46
N LYS A 25 38.43 27.17 -33.66
CA LYS A 25 37.49 26.32 -34.38
C LYS A 25 37.39 24.99 -33.61
N CYS A 26 36.18 24.48 -33.46
CA CYS A 26 35.97 23.19 -32.80
C CYS A 26 36.77 22.07 -33.47
N PRO A 27 37.38 21.16 -32.71
CA PRO A 27 38.11 20.03 -33.28
C PRO A 27 37.15 19.11 -34.05
N THR A 28 37.63 18.51 -35.13
CA THR A 28 36.83 17.58 -35.96
C THR A 28 36.53 16.24 -35.27
N ARG A 29 37.25 15.92 -34.18
CA ARG A 29 37.00 14.76 -33.32
C ARG A 29 37.27 15.15 -31.87
N CYS A 30 36.33 14.77 -30.99
CA CYS A 30 36.44 15.04 -29.56
C CYS A 30 37.28 13.99 -28.83
N ASP A 31 38.17 14.46 -27.96
CA ASP A 31 39.01 13.65 -27.08
C ASP A 31 38.58 13.89 -25.63
N VAL A 32 37.60 13.11 -25.18
CA VAL A 32 36.95 13.28 -23.87
C VAL A 32 37.93 13.06 -22.72
N SER A 33 39.05 12.36 -22.95
CA SER A 33 40.09 12.11 -21.93
C SER A 33 40.81 13.39 -21.48
N LYS A 34 40.75 14.46 -22.29
CA LYS A 34 41.37 15.76 -22.00
C LYS A 34 40.39 16.78 -21.44
N CYS A 35 39.11 16.40 -21.25
CA CYS A 35 38.13 17.30 -20.69
C CYS A 35 38.45 17.59 -19.20
N PRO A 36 38.33 18.85 -18.76
CA PRO A 36 38.43 19.15 -17.34
C PRO A 36 37.24 18.52 -16.62
N SER A 37 37.45 18.13 -15.36
CA SER A 37 36.40 17.65 -14.45
C SER A 37 36.11 18.68 -13.34
N PRO A 38 35.60 19.89 -13.68
CA PRO A 38 35.36 20.93 -12.69
C PRO A 38 34.20 20.57 -11.76
N SER A 39 34.31 20.95 -10.48
CA SER A 39 33.18 20.86 -9.55
C SER A 39 32.13 21.92 -9.89
N CYS A 40 30.98 21.49 -10.40
CA CYS A 40 29.91 22.38 -10.90
C CYS A 40 28.63 22.30 -10.07
N PRO A 41 28.44 23.16 -9.05
CA PRO A 41 27.20 23.25 -8.27
C PRO A 41 25.95 23.59 -9.11
N SER A 42 26.10 24.30 -10.23
CA SER A 42 25.01 24.66 -11.15
C SER A 42 24.54 23.51 -12.06
N GLY A 43 25.24 22.37 -12.04
CA GLY A 43 25.10 21.30 -13.03
C GLY A 43 26.08 21.45 -14.20
N TYR A 44 26.10 20.45 -15.06
CA TYR A 44 26.99 20.37 -16.23
C TYR A 44 26.21 20.61 -17.52
N VAL A 45 26.82 21.32 -18.45
CA VAL A 45 26.31 21.51 -19.81
C VAL A 45 27.44 21.21 -20.80
N PRO A 46 27.12 20.77 -22.03
CA PRO A 46 28.13 20.67 -23.07
C PRO A 46 28.77 22.04 -23.35
N ASP A 47 30.07 22.03 -23.64
CA ASP A 47 30.75 23.18 -24.21
C ASP A 47 30.20 23.54 -25.60
N ARG A 48 30.69 24.65 -26.18
CA ARG A 48 30.24 25.14 -27.48
C ARG A 48 30.54 24.19 -28.66
N CYS A 49 31.43 23.22 -28.46
CA CYS A 49 31.81 22.22 -29.44
C CYS A 49 31.11 20.87 -29.19
N ASN A 50 30.21 20.82 -28.19
CA ASN A 50 29.52 19.62 -27.73
C ASN A 50 30.50 18.48 -27.36
N CYS A 51 31.63 18.86 -26.76
CA CYS A 51 32.83 18.04 -26.64
C CYS A 51 33.13 17.63 -25.19
N CYS A 52 33.21 18.62 -24.30
CA CYS A 52 33.41 18.46 -22.87
C CYS A 52 32.20 18.94 -22.07
N LEU A 53 32.02 18.38 -20.87
CA LEU A 53 31.09 18.89 -19.88
C LEU A 53 31.75 20.02 -19.08
N VAL A 54 31.14 21.21 -19.13
CA VAL A 54 31.58 22.41 -18.42
C VAL A 54 30.51 22.89 -17.46
N CYS A 55 30.85 23.77 -16.51
CA CYS A 55 29.87 24.29 -15.57
C CYS A 55 28.81 25.14 -16.27
N ALA A 56 27.55 24.81 -15.99
CA ALA A 56 26.40 25.58 -16.45
C ALA A 56 26.32 26.94 -15.76
N LYS A 57 25.70 27.92 -16.44
CA LYS A 57 25.52 29.26 -15.85
C LYS A 57 24.64 29.21 -14.61
N ALA A 58 25.14 29.79 -13.52
CA ALA A 58 24.47 29.86 -12.23
C ALA A 58 23.32 30.88 -12.23
N GLU A 59 22.46 30.85 -11.21
CA GLU A 59 21.44 31.87 -11.04
C GLU A 59 22.06 33.25 -10.83
N GLY A 60 21.55 34.26 -11.54
CA GLY A 60 22.13 35.61 -11.55
C GLY A 60 23.22 35.84 -12.60
N GLU A 61 23.73 34.81 -13.28
CA GLU A 61 24.72 34.98 -14.35
C GLU A 61 24.08 35.46 -15.68
N PRO A 62 24.83 36.20 -16.51
CA PRO A 62 24.34 36.67 -17.81
C PRO A 62 24.17 35.52 -18.81
N CYS A 63 23.13 35.62 -19.63
CA CYS A 63 22.78 34.65 -20.67
C CYS A 63 22.13 35.31 -21.90
N GLY A 64 21.92 34.51 -22.94
CA GLY A 64 21.17 34.91 -24.14
C GLY A 64 22.02 35.54 -25.24
N ARG A 65 23.35 35.66 -25.08
CA ARG A 65 24.28 35.98 -26.18
C ARG A 65 24.72 34.70 -26.89
N LYS A 66 25.14 34.83 -28.15
CA LYS A 66 25.70 33.74 -28.98
C LYS A 66 26.91 33.03 -28.33
N ASP A 67 27.60 33.74 -27.44
CA ASP A 67 28.81 33.28 -26.75
C ASP A 67 28.55 32.83 -25.29
N ASP A 68 27.33 33.00 -24.76
CA ASP A 68 27.03 32.60 -23.37
C ASP A 68 26.74 31.08 -23.31
N LEU A 69 27.23 30.41 -22.27
CA LEU A 69 26.85 29.02 -21.96
C LEU A 69 25.38 28.97 -21.48
N PRO A 70 24.68 27.85 -21.69
CA PRO A 70 23.30 27.69 -21.21
C PRO A 70 23.22 27.72 -19.67
N CYS A 71 22.05 28.15 -19.18
CA CYS A 71 21.71 28.14 -17.76
C CYS A 71 21.62 26.69 -17.23
N GLY A 72 21.98 26.50 -15.95
CA GLY A 72 21.94 25.20 -15.28
C GLY A 72 20.54 24.63 -15.02
N ASP A 73 20.49 23.39 -14.51
CA ASP A 73 19.23 22.64 -14.36
C ASP A 73 18.16 23.39 -13.56
N GLY A 74 17.03 23.67 -14.22
CA GLY A 74 15.88 24.38 -13.64
C GLY A 74 15.93 25.91 -13.76
N LEU A 75 17.02 26.48 -14.31
CA LEU A 75 17.16 27.89 -14.61
C LEU A 75 16.72 28.19 -16.05
N GLU A 76 16.00 29.29 -16.25
CA GLU A 76 15.60 29.82 -17.56
C GLU A 76 16.31 31.15 -17.81
N CYS A 77 16.71 31.41 -19.06
CA CYS A 77 17.27 32.71 -19.42
C CYS A 77 16.15 33.74 -19.60
N LYS A 78 16.03 34.69 -18.66
CA LYS A 78 14.98 35.73 -18.69
C LYS A 78 15.58 37.08 -19.06
N HIS A 79 14.91 37.79 -19.97
CA HIS A 79 15.27 39.14 -20.39
C HIS A 79 14.42 40.20 -19.67
N PRO A 80 15.01 41.33 -19.25
CA PRO A 80 14.26 42.48 -18.74
C PRO A 80 13.12 42.92 -19.66
N ALA A 81 11.96 43.21 -19.07
CA ALA A 81 10.77 43.63 -19.80
C ALA A 81 11.05 44.86 -20.67
N GLY A 82 10.61 44.82 -21.93
CA GLY A 82 10.70 45.94 -22.87
C GLY A 82 11.98 46.04 -23.72
N LYS A 83 13.01 45.19 -23.55
CA LYS A 83 14.25 45.26 -24.37
C LYS A 83 14.73 43.90 -24.87
N ARG A 84 14.28 43.47 -26.06
CA ARG A 84 14.75 42.24 -26.75
C ARG A 84 16.27 42.20 -27.06
N LEU A 85 16.98 43.32 -26.99
CA LEU A 85 18.45 43.40 -27.14
C LEU A 85 19.22 43.50 -25.80
N SER A 86 18.54 43.42 -24.64
CA SER A 86 19.22 43.46 -23.34
C SER A 86 19.78 42.09 -22.95
N LYS A 87 20.89 42.07 -22.19
CA LYS A 87 21.47 40.82 -21.66
C LYS A 87 20.40 40.11 -20.83
N GLY A 88 20.18 38.82 -21.09
CA GLY A 88 19.36 37.98 -20.22
C GLY A 88 20.12 37.64 -18.93
N VAL A 89 19.40 37.15 -17.93
CA VAL A 89 19.95 36.61 -16.69
C VAL A 89 19.32 35.24 -16.43
N CYS A 90 20.13 34.26 -16.03
CA CYS A 90 19.64 32.96 -15.61
C CYS A 90 18.85 33.09 -14.30
N GLN A 91 17.57 32.71 -14.30
CA GLN A 91 16.68 32.78 -13.14
C GLN A 91 15.92 31.46 -12.98
N CYS A 92 15.71 31.01 -11.74
CA CYS A 92 14.96 29.80 -11.48
C CYS A 92 13.53 29.85 -12.06
N ARG A 93 13.11 28.76 -12.70
CA ARG A 93 11.75 28.60 -13.24
C ARG A 93 10.68 28.72 -12.16
N TYR A 94 10.98 28.26 -10.95
CA TYR A 94 10.10 28.29 -9.78
C TYR A 94 10.69 29.24 -8.73
N SER A 95 10.07 30.40 -8.53
CA SER A 95 10.58 31.45 -7.61
C SER A 95 10.03 31.37 -6.18
N SER A 96 9.36 30.27 -5.82
CA SER A 96 8.86 30.04 -4.46
C SER A 96 9.97 29.56 -3.55
N LYS A 97 10.05 30.11 -2.33
CA LYS A 97 10.92 29.60 -1.26
C LYS A 97 10.66 28.11 -1.02
N VAL A 98 11.69 27.38 -0.58
CA VAL A 98 11.58 25.96 -0.21
C VAL A 98 12.37 25.67 1.06
N CYS A 99 11.91 24.69 1.85
CA CYS A 99 12.64 24.22 3.02
C CYS A 99 13.54 23.03 2.66
N GLY A 100 14.80 23.08 3.08
CA GLY A 100 15.76 22.00 2.94
C GLY A 100 15.75 21.01 4.10
N SER A 101 16.24 19.79 3.86
CA SER A 101 16.41 18.74 4.87
C SER A 101 17.50 19.05 5.90
N ASP A 102 18.25 20.14 5.70
CA ASP A 102 19.18 20.78 6.62
C ASP A 102 18.50 21.81 7.55
N GLY A 103 17.20 22.06 7.38
CA GLY A 103 16.44 23.07 8.14
C GLY A 103 16.62 24.51 7.62
N GLU A 104 17.34 24.70 6.51
CA GLU A 104 17.61 26.02 5.94
C GLU A 104 16.57 26.44 4.91
N THR A 105 16.22 27.73 4.93
CA THR A 105 15.28 28.33 3.97
C THR A 105 16.00 28.74 2.70
N TYR A 106 15.70 28.08 1.60
CA TYR A 106 16.19 28.45 0.27
C TYR A 106 15.24 29.41 -0.43
N GLY A 107 15.79 30.39 -1.14
CA GLY A 107 15.02 31.37 -1.91
C GLY A 107 14.23 30.73 -3.05
N ASN A 108 14.73 29.62 -3.60
CA ASN A 108 14.05 28.78 -4.58
C ASN A 108 14.63 27.36 -4.65
N VAL A 109 13.98 26.47 -5.41
CA VAL A 109 14.40 25.07 -5.60
C VAL A 109 15.71 24.90 -6.36
N CYS A 110 16.10 25.85 -7.23
CA CYS A 110 17.36 25.82 -7.95
C CYS A 110 18.55 26.08 -7.01
N GLN A 111 18.38 27.01 -6.05
CA GLN A 111 19.36 27.31 -5.00
C GLN A 111 19.58 26.09 -4.08
N LEU A 112 18.51 25.43 -3.64
CA LEU A 112 18.59 24.19 -2.84
C LEU A 112 19.37 23.11 -3.59
N LYS A 113 19.02 22.86 -4.87
CA LYS A 113 19.72 21.88 -5.71
C LYS A 113 21.21 22.22 -5.92
N ALA A 114 21.56 23.51 -6.00
CA ALA A 114 22.95 23.93 -6.14
C ALA A 114 23.76 23.64 -4.88
N VAL A 115 23.21 23.90 -3.69
CA VAL A 115 23.86 23.55 -2.41
C VAL A 115 23.94 22.03 -2.23
N SER A 116 22.87 21.31 -2.54
CA SER A 116 22.82 19.84 -2.51
C SER A 116 23.92 19.19 -3.38
N ARG A 117 24.08 19.64 -4.64
CA ARG A 117 25.15 19.15 -5.53
C ARG A 117 26.54 19.48 -5.00
N LYS A 118 26.73 20.68 -4.42
CA LYS A 118 28.00 21.07 -3.79
C LYS A 118 28.34 20.18 -2.58
N ALA A 119 27.36 19.86 -1.73
CA ALA A 119 27.54 18.96 -0.60
C ALA A 119 27.95 17.56 -1.05
N LEU A 120 27.24 16.98 -2.04
CA LEU A 120 27.58 15.69 -2.63
C LEU A 120 28.99 15.67 -3.24
N GLN A 121 29.40 16.75 -3.93
CA GLN A 121 30.75 16.93 -4.47
C GLN A 121 31.85 17.04 -3.38
N GLN A 122 31.46 17.33 -2.13
CA GLN A 122 32.35 17.39 -0.96
C GLN A 122 32.27 16.12 -0.09
N GLY A 123 31.54 15.07 -0.53
CA GLY A 123 31.32 13.84 0.23
C GLY A 123 30.35 13.98 1.40
N LEU A 124 29.60 15.08 1.47
CA LEU A 124 28.56 15.33 2.47
C LEU A 124 27.18 14.86 1.96
N PRO A 125 26.22 14.57 2.86
CA PRO A 125 24.84 14.27 2.48
C PRO A 125 24.23 15.40 1.63
N GLY A 126 23.53 15.03 0.56
CA GLY A 126 22.81 15.99 -0.27
C GLY A 126 21.56 16.53 0.41
N VAL A 127 21.33 17.83 0.34
CA VAL A 127 20.10 18.47 0.83
C VAL A 127 18.92 18.12 -0.09
N THR A 128 17.81 17.65 0.48
CA THR A 128 16.56 17.39 -0.24
C THR A 128 15.51 18.45 0.12
N GLN A 129 14.49 18.62 -0.72
CA GLN A 129 13.38 19.52 -0.42
C GLN A 129 12.37 18.80 0.49
N VAL A 130 12.11 19.36 1.67
CA VAL A 130 11.08 18.84 2.60
C VAL A 130 9.71 19.35 2.19
N HIS A 131 9.53 20.67 2.06
CA HIS A 131 8.27 21.27 1.64
C HIS A 131 8.46 22.57 0.83
N LYS A 132 7.35 23.15 0.35
CA LYS A 132 7.31 24.46 -0.30
C LYS A 132 7.04 25.55 0.76
N GLY A 133 7.59 26.74 0.56
CA GLY A 133 7.54 27.86 1.50
C GLY A 133 8.81 27.98 2.36
N PRO A 134 8.76 28.84 3.39
CA PRO A 134 9.57 28.80 4.60
C PRO A 134 10.21 27.47 4.94
N CYS A 135 11.42 27.36 5.49
CA CYS A 135 11.44 26.52 6.68
C CYS A 135 10.73 27.33 7.77
N GLU A 136 9.66 26.80 8.34
CA GLU A 136 9.12 27.36 9.57
C GLU A 136 10.21 27.25 10.65
N THR A 137 10.33 28.25 11.53
CA THR A 137 11.23 28.20 12.69
C THR A 137 10.67 27.23 13.74
N SER A 138 10.69 25.94 13.36
CA SER A 138 9.80 24.86 13.81
C SER A 138 8.30 25.15 13.61
N PRO A 139 7.49 24.14 13.23
CA PRO A 139 6.12 24.06 13.72
C PRO A 139 6.17 24.10 15.26
N THR A 140 5.26 24.87 15.85
CA THR A 140 5.14 25.13 17.29
C THR A 140 5.50 23.93 18.20
N HIS A 141 6.65 24.02 18.86
CA HIS A 141 7.17 23.07 19.87
C HIS A 141 7.61 21.67 19.34
N PRO A 142 8.84 21.51 18.84
CA PRO A 142 9.42 20.17 18.59
C PRO A 142 9.61 19.34 19.88
N ASN A 143 9.61 19.99 21.05
CA ASN A 143 9.54 19.32 22.36
C ASN A 143 8.11 18.93 22.80
N SER A 144 7.07 19.25 22.02
CA SER A 144 5.71 18.78 22.31
C SER A 144 5.63 17.28 22.10
N PRO A 145 5.11 16.50 23.08
CA PRO A 145 4.86 15.06 22.91
C PRO A 145 4.09 14.73 21.63
N ARG A 146 3.21 15.62 21.16
CA ARG A 146 2.44 15.46 19.92
C ARG A 146 3.31 15.31 18.67
N TYR A 147 4.40 16.05 18.52
CA TYR A 147 5.26 15.97 17.33
C TYR A 147 6.41 14.95 17.51
N ARG A 148 6.59 14.43 18.72
CA ARG A 148 7.64 13.46 19.05
C ARG A 148 7.17 12.01 19.05
N PHE A 149 5.89 11.76 19.34
CA PHE A 149 5.37 10.40 19.58
C PHE A 149 4.17 9.99 18.70
N ASN A 150 3.80 10.79 17.68
CA ASN A 150 2.73 10.44 16.74
C ASN A 150 3.20 9.55 15.57
N PHE A 151 4.08 8.58 15.83
CA PHE A 151 4.63 7.68 14.81
C PHE A 151 3.56 6.94 13.99
N ILE A 152 2.39 6.64 14.58
CA ILE A 152 1.24 6.07 13.87
C ILE A 152 0.70 7.02 12.79
N ALA A 153 0.66 8.33 13.04
CA ALA A 153 0.22 9.31 12.06
C ALA A 153 1.22 9.42 10.88
N ASP A 154 2.52 9.38 11.19
CA ASP A 154 3.59 9.42 10.19
C ASP A 154 3.53 8.19 9.26
N VAL A 155 3.28 7.01 9.82
CA VAL A 155 3.04 5.76 9.07
C VAL A 155 1.80 5.87 8.19
N VAL A 156 0.68 6.37 8.73
CA VAL A 156 -0.57 6.57 7.97
C VAL A 156 -0.37 7.53 6.80
N GLU A 157 0.29 8.67 7.02
CA GLU A 157 0.56 9.66 5.96
C GLU A 157 1.43 9.05 4.84
N LYS A 158 2.42 8.22 5.20
CA LYS A 158 3.28 7.50 4.25
C LYS A 158 2.50 6.48 3.39
N ILE A 159 1.62 5.67 4.00
CA ILE A 159 0.99 4.54 3.32
C ILE A 159 -0.36 4.86 2.66
N ALA A 160 -1.12 5.82 3.19
CA ALA A 160 -2.49 6.10 2.77
C ALA A 160 -2.69 6.32 1.25
N PRO A 161 -1.77 6.98 0.50
CA PRO A 161 -1.92 7.17 -0.94
C PRO A 161 -1.95 5.87 -1.77
N ALA A 162 -1.37 4.78 -1.26
CA ALA A 162 -1.30 3.47 -1.92
C ALA A 162 -2.42 2.51 -1.51
N VAL A 163 -3.27 2.89 -0.54
CA VAL A 163 -4.46 2.14 -0.13
C VAL A 163 -5.62 2.51 -1.06
N VAL A 164 -6.43 1.52 -1.43
CA VAL A 164 -7.54 1.67 -2.36
C VAL A 164 -8.84 1.07 -1.82
N HIS A 165 -9.96 1.64 -2.23
CA HIS A 165 -11.28 1.04 -2.07
C HIS A 165 -11.58 0.12 -3.25
N ILE A 166 -12.20 -1.03 -2.99
CA ILE A 166 -12.56 -2.04 -4.01
C ILE A 166 -14.05 -2.35 -3.88
N GLU A 167 -14.77 -2.29 -4.99
CA GLU A 167 -16.20 -2.54 -5.03
C GLU A 167 -16.57 -3.42 -6.24
N LEU A 168 -17.25 -4.53 -5.97
CA LEU A 168 -17.75 -5.47 -6.96
C LEU A 168 -19.21 -5.16 -7.26
N PHE A 169 -19.52 -4.78 -8.50
CA PHE A 169 -20.87 -4.51 -8.97
C PHE A 169 -21.42 -5.64 -9.83
N LEU A 170 -22.72 -5.92 -9.70
CA LEU A 170 -23.50 -6.65 -10.69
C LEU A 170 -24.28 -5.69 -11.58
N ARG A 171 -24.12 -5.78 -12.90
CA ARG A 171 -24.95 -5.05 -13.86
C ARG A 171 -26.11 -5.92 -14.32
N HIS A 172 -27.35 -5.54 -13.96
CA HIS A 172 -28.54 -6.32 -14.32
C HIS A 172 -28.87 -6.18 -15.82
N PRO A 173 -28.95 -7.27 -16.59
CA PRO A 173 -29.05 -7.20 -18.06
C PRO A 173 -30.35 -6.54 -18.56
N LEU A 174 -31.47 -6.72 -17.85
CA LEU A 174 -32.78 -6.19 -18.27
C LEU A 174 -33.07 -4.73 -17.85
N PHE A 175 -32.40 -4.21 -16.81
CA PHE A 175 -32.75 -2.92 -16.20
C PHE A 175 -31.60 -1.91 -16.14
N GLY A 176 -30.39 -2.31 -16.53
CA GLY A 176 -29.20 -1.44 -16.54
C GLY A 176 -28.70 -0.97 -15.17
N ARG A 177 -29.43 -1.23 -14.09
CA ARG A 177 -29.04 -0.91 -12.71
C ARG A 177 -27.82 -1.74 -12.29
N THR A 178 -26.88 -1.08 -11.63
CA THR A 178 -25.74 -1.70 -10.96
C THR A 178 -26.05 -1.85 -9.47
N VAL A 179 -25.88 -3.06 -8.93
CA VAL A 179 -26.05 -3.36 -7.50
C VAL A 179 -24.69 -3.77 -6.93
N PRO A 180 -24.22 -3.21 -5.80
CA PRO A 180 -23.00 -3.68 -5.15
C PRO A 180 -23.20 -5.09 -4.57
N LEU A 181 -22.25 -5.99 -4.82
CA LEU A 181 -22.24 -7.37 -4.34
C LEU A 181 -21.23 -7.59 -3.19
N SER A 182 -20.09 -6.90 -3.24
CA SER A 182 -19.02 -6.99 -2.26
C SER A 182 -18.24 -5.68 -2.26
N SER A 183 -17.69 -5.32 -1.11
CA SER A 183 -16.92 -4.09 -0.89
C SER A 183 -15.83 -4.36 0.14
N GLY A 184 -14.68 -3.71 -0.04
CA GLY A 184 -13.54 -3.85 0.85
C GLY A 184 -12.39 -2.94 0.45
N SER A 185 -11.21 -3.23 0.96
CA SER A 185 -9.98 -2.50 0.70
C SER A 185 -8.97 -3.32 -0.11
N GLY A 186 -7.95 -2.63 -0.61
CA GLY A 186 -6.73 -3.24 -1.14
C GLY A 186 -5.56 -2.28 -1.06
N PHE A 187 -4.41 -2.69 -1.59
CA PHE A 187 -3.23 -1.84 -1.70
C PHE A 187 -2.47 -2.06 -3.00
N VAL A 188 -1.89 -0.99 -3.53
CA VAL A 188 -1.06 -1.02 -4.74
C VAL A 188 0.33 -1.52 -4.40
N MET A 189 0.81 -2.52 -5.16
CA MET A 189 2.11 -3.15 -4.98
C MET A 189 3.04 -2.97 -6.19
N SER A 190 2.53 -2.45 -7.31
CA SER A 190 3.33 -2.09 -8.49
C SER A 190 2.87 -0.77 -9.07
N GLU A 191 3.82 0.09 -9.47
CA GLU A 191 3.54 1.37 -10.14
C GLU A 191 2.69 1.19 -11.41
N THR A 192 2.69 -0.02 -11.99
CA THR A 192 1.92 -0.40 -13.17
C THR A 192 0.42 -0.63 -12.90
N GLY A 193 -0.01 -0.61 -11.64
CA GLY A 193 -1.42 -0.84 -11.25
C GLY A 193 -1.76 -2.26 -10.83
N LEU A 194 -0.80 -3.03 -10.30
CA LEU A 194 -1.09 -4.31 -9.63
C LEU A 194 -1.49 -4.03 -8.17
N ILE A 195 -2.64 -4.56 -7.77
CA ILE A 195 -3.24 -4.39 -6.44
C ILE A 195 -3.45 -5.76 -5.81
N VAL A 196 -3.24 -5.85 -4.50
CA VAL A 196 -3.51 -7.02 -3.67
C VAL A 196 -4.73 -6.75 -2.77
N THR A 197 -5.55 -7.77 -2.56
CA THR A 197 -6.74 -7.76 -1.68
C THR A 197 -7.12 -9.21 -1.32
N ASN A 198 -8.23 -9.43 -0.61
CA ASN A 198 -8.75 -10.76 -0.33
C ASN A 198 -9.57 -11.35 -1.49
N ALA A 199 -9.64 -12.68 -1.56
CA ALA A 199 -10.45 -13.37 -2.55
C ALA A 199 -11.96 -13.11 -2.34
N HIS A 200 -12.43 -13.00 -1.09
CA HIS A 200 -13.83 -12.70 -0.77
C HIS A 200 -14.28 -11.27 -1.14
N VAL A 201 -13.34 -10.31 -1.25
CA VAL A 201 -13.64 -8.93 -1.69
C VAL A 201 -13.99 -8.91 -3.19
N VAL A 202 -13.32 -9.75 -4.00
CA VAL A 202 -13.46 -9.75 -5.47
C VAL A 202 -14.31 -10.89 -6.03
N SER A 203 -14.72 -11.86 -5.21
CA SER A 203 -15.53 -13.02 -5.60
C SER A 203 -16.83 -13.09 -4.78
N SER A 204 -17.98 -13.02 -5.45
CA SER A 204 -19.26 -13.39 -4.83
C SER A 204 -19.55 -14.89 -5.03
N THR A 205 -20.24 -15.50 -4.06
CA THR A 205 -20.71 -16.90 -4.12
C THR A 205 -22.12 -17.03 -4.68
N THR A 206 -22.84 -15.93 -4.90
CA THR A 206 -24.20 -15.98 -5.45
C THR A 206 -24.17 -16.24 -6.96
N PRO A 207 -24.90 -17.25 -7.47
CA PRO A 207 -24.97 -17.53 -8.91
C PRO A 207 -25.93 -16.53 -9.58
N VAL A 208 -25.47 -15.30 -9.82
CA VAL A 208 -26.32 -14.25 -10.40
C VAL A 208 -26.09 -14.09 -11.90
N SER A 209 -27.19 -14.09 -12.67
CA SER A 209 -27.17 -13.85 -14.11
C SER A 209 -26.93 -12.37 -14.43
N GLY A 210 -25.68 -11.98 -14.58
CA GLY A 210 -25.27 -10.63 -15.00
C GLY A 210 -23.77 -10.49 -15.16
N GLN A 211 -23.35 -9.38 -15.78
CA GLN A 211 -21.93 -9.08 -15.92
C GLN A 211 -21.42 -8.47 -14.60
N GLN A 212 -20.44 -9.14 -13.98
CA GLN A 212 -19.69 -8.60 -12.86
C GLN A 212 -18.71 -7.52 -13.35
N GLN A 213 -18.64 -6.39 -12.64
CA GLN A 213 -17.71 -5.30 -12.90
C GLN A 213 -16.99 -4.94 -11.60
N LEU A 214 -15.66 -5.01 -11.59
CA LEU A 214 -14.86 -4.61 -10.45
C LEU A 214 -14.37 -3.17 -10.64
N LYS A 215 -14.60 -2.31 -9.65
CA LYS A 215 -14.08 -0.94 -9.62
C LYS A 215 -13.11 -0.78 -8.47
N VAL A 216 -12.09 0.02 -8.71
CA VAL A 216 -11.10 0.44 -7.72
C VAL A 216 -11.16 1.95 -7.63
N GLN A 217 -11.23 2.50 -6.42
CA GLN A 217 -11.12 3.92 -6.17
C GLN A 217 -9.87 4.23 -5.37
N MET A 218 -9.06 5.14 -5.90
CA MET A 218 -7.80 5.59 -5.33
C MET A 218 -8.03 6.66 -4.25
N HIS A 219 -7.07 6.84 -3.34
CA HIS A 219 -7.12 7.87 -2.29
C HIS A 219 -7.33 9.31 -2.82
N ASN A 220 -6.94 9.62 -4.06
CA ASN A 220 -7.18 10.92 -4.70
C ASN A 220 -8.59 11.08 -5.31
N GLY A 221 -9.45 10.06 -5.19
CA GLY A 221 -10.80 10.00 -5.74
C GLY A 221 -10.89 9.43 -7.17
N ASP A 222 -9.78 9.19 -7.88
CA ASP A 222 -9.80 8.60 -9.23
C ASP A 222 -10.38 7.17 -9.19
N VAL A 223 -11.28 6.85 -10.11
CA VAL A 223 -11.94 5.53 -10.23
C VAL A 223 -11.49 4.81 -11.49
N TYR A 224 -11.11 3.54 -11.35
CA TYR A 224 -10.63 2.67 -12.41
C TYR A 224 -11.48 1.38 -12.49
N GLU A 225 -11.71 0.88 -13.71
CA GLU A 225 -12.18 -0.50 -13.90
C GLU A 225 -10.98 -1.46 -13.72
N ALA A 226 -11.21 -2.55 -13.00
CA ALA A 226 -10.19 -3.52 -12.63
C ALA A 226 -10.53 -4.91 -13.17
N THR A 227 -9.49 -5.70 -13.47
CA THR A 227 -9.62 -7.10 -13.84
C THR A 227 -8.94 -7.99 -12.81
N ILE A 228 -9.56 -9.13 -12.46
CA ILE A 228 -8.92 -10.13 -11.61
C ILE A 228 -7.80 -10.78 -12.42
N LYS A 229 -6.58 -10.78 -11.88
CA LYS A 229 -5.40 -11.35 -12.51
C LYS A 229 -5.21 -12.80 -12.04
N ASP A 230 -5.11 -12.99 -10.73
CA ASP A 230 -4.92 -14.27 -10.07
C ASP A 230 -5.74 -14.29 -8.76
N ILE A 231 -6.28 -15.45 -8.37
CA ILE A 231 -7.10 -15.63 -7.16
C ILE A 231 -6.84 -17.01 -6.54
N ASP A 232 -6.58 -17.06 -5.23
CA ASP A 232 -6.55 -18.28 -4.44
C ASP A 232 -7.58 -18.21 -3.31
N LYS A 233 -8.64 -19.00 -3.45
CA LYS A 233 -9.72 -19.12 -2.46
C LYS A 233 -9.32 -19.94 -1.23
N LYS A 234 -8.23 -20.72 -1.25
CA LYS A 234 -7.72 -21.44 -0.06
C LYS A 234 -6.99 -20.47 0.87
N SER A 235 -6.16 -19.59 0.32
CA SER A 235 -5.46 -18.57 1.11
C SER A 235 -6.23 -17.26 1.29
N ASP A 236 -7.38 -17.11 0.63
CA ASP A 236 -8.16 -15.87 0.57
C ASP A 236 -7.34 -14.67 0.06
N ILE A 237 -6.47 -14.88 -0.93
CA ILE A 237 -5.66 -13.84 -1.59
C ILE A 237 -6.15 -13.65 -3.03
N ALA A 238 -6.26 -12.40 -3.48
CA ALA A 238 -6.43 -12.07 -4.89
C ALA A 238 -5.48 -10.94 -5.32
N THR A 239 -5.09 -10.97 -6.60
CA THR A 239 -4.50 -9.81 -7.27
C THR A 239 -5.42 -9.32 -8.38
N ILE A 240 -5.51 -7.99 -8.48
CA ILE A 240 -6.28 -7.32 -9.52
C ILE A 240 -5.40 -6.29 -10.24
N LYS A 241 -5.74 -5.99 -11.48
CA LYS A 241 -5.00 -5.10 -12.35
C LYS A 241 -5.88 -3.93 -12.80
N ILE A 242 -5.42 -2.71 -12.55
CA ILE A 242 -5.98 -1.48 -13.13
C ILE A 242 -5.05 -0.93 -14.21
N ASN A 243 -5.61 -0.19 -15.17
CA ASN A 243 -4.84 0.46 -16.24
C ASN A 243 -4.80 1.97 -16.01
N THR A 244 -3.60 2.50 -15.80
CA THR A 244 -3.31 3.90 -15.50
C THR A 244 -2.23 4.44 -16.44
N GLN A 245 -2.29 5.73 -16.75
CA GLN A 245 -1.26 6.46 -17.49
C GLN A 245 -0.18 7.07 -16.57
N LYS A 246 -0.44 7.14 -15.26
CA LYS A 246 0.46 7.71 -14.25
C LYS A 246 1.01 6.57 -13.38
N LYS A 247 2.28 6.68 -12.99
CA LYS A 247 2.86 5.85 -11.91
C LYS A 247 2.05 6.05 -10.63
N LEU A 248 1.69 4.94 -9.99
CA LEU A 248 0.98 4.96 -8.70
C LEU A 248 1.98 4.91 -7.53
N PRO A 249 1.63 5.44 -6.35
CA PRO A 249 2.31 5.09 -5.11
C PRO A 249 2.15 3.58 -4.85
N VAL A 250 3.14 2.98 -4.20
CA VAL A 250 3.19 1.54 -3.92
C VAL A 250 3.57 1.29 -2.48
N LEU A 251 3.10 0.18 -1.92
CA LEU A 251 3.65 -0.42 -0.70
C LEU A 251 4.55 -1.61 -1.05
N LEU A 252 5.58 -1.80 -0.23
CA LEU A 252 6.48 -2.96 -0.31
C LEU A 252 6.03 -4.01 0.71
N LEU A 253 6.26 -5.29 0.41
CA LEU A 253 6.08 -6.36 1.37
C LEU A 253 7.29 -6.43 2.31
N GLY A 254 7.05 -6.48 3.61
CA GLY A 254 8.06 -6.82 4.61
C GLY A 254 8.08 -8.34 4.87
N HIS A 255 8.93 -8.79 5.80
CA HIS A 255 9.02 -10.20 6.19
C HIS A 255 8.18 -10.50 7.43
N SER A 256 7.08 -11.24 7.25
CA SER A 256 6.20 -11.64 8.36
C SER A 256 6.86 -12.62 9.34
N ALA A 257 7.86 -13.38 8.89
CA ALA A 257 8.66 -14.26 9.74
C ALA A 257 9.49 -13.51 10.80
N ASP A 258 9.84 -12.24 10.56
CA ASP A 258 10.67 -11.43 11.47
C ASP A 258 9.85 -10.66 12.53
N LEU A 259 8.51 -10.74 12.46
CA LEU A 259 7.60 -10.07 13.38
C LEU A 259 7.77 -10.53 14.83
N ARG A 260 7.80 -9.56 15.75
CA ARG A 260 7.89 -9.84 17.19
C ARG A 260 6.56 -9.61 17.90
N PRO A 261 6.15 -10.48 18.83
CA PRO A 261 5.04 -10.18 19.73
C PRO A 261 5.27 -8.85 20.46
N GLY A 262 4.25 -7.99 20.48
CA GLY A 262 4.31 -6.63 21.00
C GLY A 262 4.73 -5.55 20.00
N GLU A 263 5.05 -5.90 18.75
CA GLU A 263 5.37 -4.92 17.70
C GLU A 263 4.12 -4.14 17.25
N PHE A 264 4.23 -2.81 17.17
CA PHE A 264 3.12 -1.96 16.73
C PHE A 264 2.80 -2.16 15.25
N VAL A 265 1.50 -2.30 14.96
CA VAL A 265 0.97 -2.46 13.61
C VAL A 265 -0.22 -1.54 13.35
N VAL A 266 -0.36 -1.13 12.09
CA VAL A 266 -1.46 -0.29 11.61
C VAL A 266 -2.27 -1.07 10.58
N ALA A 267 -3.55 -1.31 10.88
CA ALA A 267 -4.51 -1.91 9.97
C ALA A 267 -5.29 -0.79 9.27
N ILE A 268 -4.98 -0.55 7.99
CA ILE A 268 -5.57 0.54 7.22
C ILE A 268 -6.46 0.02 6.09
N GLY A 269 -7.53 0.74 5.82
CA GLY A 269 -8.39 0.54 4.65
C GLY A 269 -9.05 1.82 4.20
N SER A 270 -9.80 1.71 3.11
CA SER A 270 -10.70 2.73 2.59
C SER A 270 -12.11 2.14 2.50
N PRO A 271 -12.93 2.15 3.59
CA PRO A 271 -14.32 1.70 3.54
C PRO A 271 -15.17 2.50 2.55
N PHE A 272 -14.81 3.76 2.36
CA PHE A 272 -15.44 4.65 1.41
C PHE A 272 -14.34 5.45 0.72
N ALA A 273 -14.36 5.47 -0.61
CA ALA A 273 -13.84 6.49 -1.56
C ALA A 273 -12.79 7.53 -1.09
N LEU A 274 -13.07 8.26 -0.01
CA LEU A 274 -12.37 9.46 0.47
C LEU A 274 -12.09 9.43 1.99
N GLN A 275 -12.39 8.34 2.68
CA GLN A 275 -12.22 8.19 4.14
C GLN A 275 -11.45 6.91 4.44
N ASN A 276 -10.18 7.06 4.80
CA ASN A 276 -9.39 5.94 5.30
C ASN A 276 -9.88 5.58 6.72
N THR A 277 -10.17 4.30 6.96
CA THR A 277 -10.31 3.77 8.32
C THR A 277 -8.97 3.21 8.74
N VAL A 278 -8.46 3.75 9.84
CA VAL A 278 -7.18 3.39 10.44
C VAL A 278 -7.47 2.85 11.83
N THR A 279 -6.96 1.66 12.12
CA THR A 279 -6.87 1.14 13.48
C THR A 279 -5.42 0.77 13.76
N THR A 280 -5.04 0.83 15.02
CA THR A 280 -3.67 0.52 15.48
C THR A 280 -3.77 -0.51 16.59
N GLY A 281 -2.73 -1.33 16.70
CA GLY A 281 -2.60 -2.32 17.75
C GLY A 281 -1.16 -2.83 17.79
N ILE A 282 -1.00 -4.01 18.37
CA ILE A 282 0.25 -4.78 18.40
C ILE A 282 0.05 -6.17 17.79
N VAL A 283 1.15 -6.79 17.36
CA VAL A 283 1.17 -8.23 17.07
C VAL A 283 1.02 -8.99 18.38
N SER A 284 -0.09 -9.70 18.57
CA SER A 284 -0.27 -10.60 19.71
C SER A 284 0.52 -11.90 19.51
N THR A 285 0.55 -12.40 18.27
CA THR A 285 1.29 -13.61 17.87
C THR A 285 1.58 -13.54 16.38
N ALA A 286 2.84 -13.75 15.99
CA ALA A 286 3.27 -13.65 14.58
C ALA A 286 2.83 -14.85 13.72
N GLN A 287 2.72 -16.03 14.34
CA GLN A 287 2.35 -17.29 13.68
C GLN A 287 1.35 -18.02 14.58
N ARG A 288 0.07 -17.99 14.23
CA ARG A 288 -0.96 -18.81 14.88
C ARG A 288 -1.59 -19.74 13.84
N ASP A 289 -1.46 -21.04 14.03
CA ASP A 289 -1.99 -22.06 13.11
C ASP A 289 -3.50 -21.91 12.99
N GLY A 290 -4.02 -21.77 11.75
CA GLY A 290 -5.45 -21.70 11.47
C GLY A 290 -6.26 -22.90 12.02
N LYS A 291 -5.61 -24.04 12.29
CA LYS A 291 -6.23 -25.20 12.95
C LYS A 291 -6.64 -24.87 14.40
N GLU A 292 -5.88 -24.05 15.12
CA GLU A 292 -6.29 -23.51 16.44
C GLU A 292 -7.49 -22.56 16.36
N LEU A 293 -7.73 -21.97 15.18
CA LEU A 293 -8.85 -21.08 14.89
C LEU A 293 -10.09 -21.82 14.36
N GLY A 294 -10.07 -23.16 14.33
CA GLY A 294 -11.15 -23.99 13.78
C GLY A 294 -11.19 -24.08 12.24
N LEU A 295 -10.20 -23.50 11.57
CA LEU A 295 -10.05 -23.52 10.11
C LEU A 295 -9.33 -24.79 9.66
N ARG A 296 -9.95 -25.96 9.85
CA ARG A 296 -9.34 -27.29 9.54
C ARG A 296 -8.85 -27.49 8.09
N ASP A 297 -9.23 -26.63 7.13
CA ASP A 297 -8.78 -26.68 5.72
C ASP A 297 -7.59 -25.72 5.43
N SER A 298 -7.13 -24.93 6.43
CA SER A 298 -5.96 -24.04 6.29
C SER A 298 -4.72 -24.62 6.99
N ASP A 299 -3.78 -25.14 6.20
CA ASP A 299 -2.36 -25.25 6.58
C ASP A 299 -1.69 -23.87 6.49
N MET A 300 -2.31 -22.87 7.11
CA MET A 300 -1.84 -21.49 7.08
C MET A 300 -1.81 -20.92 8.49
N ASP A 301 -0.69 -20.30 8.80
CA ASP A 301 -0.55 -19.46 9.96
C ASP A 301 -1.13 -18.07 9.66
N TYR A 302 -1.69 -17.44 10.69
CA TYR A 302 -2.17 -16.07 10.65
C TYR A 302 -1.40 -15.20 11.64
N ILE A 303 -1.23 -13.93 11.31
CA ILE A 303 -0.78 -12.91 12.25
C ILE A 303 -2.00 -12.55 13.10
N GLN A 304 -1.89 -12.70 14.42
CA GLN A 304 -2.90 -12.23 15.36
C GLN A 304 -2.55 -10.82 15.84
N THR A 305 -3.54 -9.92 15.83
CA THR A 305 -3.43 -8.56 16.36
C THR A 305 -4.70 -8.13 17.09
N ASP A 306 -4.55 -7.22 18.06
CA ASP A 306 -5.65 -6.51 18.71
C ASP A 306 -6.13 -5.27 17.91
N ALA A 307 -5.41 -4.89 16.84
CA ALA A 307 -5.86 -3.87 15.90
C ALA A 307 -7.23 -4.27 15.33
N ILE A 308 -8.23 -3.38 15.45
CA ILE A 308 -9.61 -3.70 15.08
C ILE A 308 -9.73 -3.83 13.56
N ILE A 309 -10.07 -5.02 13.08
CA ILE A 309 -10.41 -5.28 11.68
C ILE A 309 -11.93 -5.27 11.51
N ASN A 310 -12.42 -4.68 10.43
CA ASN A 310 -13.83 -4.60 10.05
C ASN A 310 -13.97 -4.63 8.51
N TYR A 311 -15.21 -4.65 8.00
CA TYR A 311 -15.47 -4.61 6.55
C TYR A 311 -14.80 -3.45 5.81
N GLY A 312 -14.50 -2.34 6.50
CA GLY A 312 -13.86 -1.17 5.93
C GLY A 312 -12.35 -1.31 5.71
N ASN A 313 -11.65 -2.15 6.48
CA ASN A 313 -10.22 -2.41 6.29
C ASN A 313 -9.86 -3.85 5.90
N SER A 314 -10.84 -4.78 5.84
CA SER A 314 -10.68 -6.09 5.20
C SER A 314 -10.17 -5.97 3.75
N GLY A 315 -9.24 -6.82 3.35
CA GLY A 315 -8.48 -6.74 2.09
C GLY A 315 -7.39 -5.67 2.07
N GLY A 316 -7.41 -4.71 3.00
CA GLY A 316 -6.37 -3.69 3.16
C GLY A 316 -5.09 -4.24 3.82
N PRO A 317 -4.00 -3.48 3.80
CA PRO A 317 -2.74 -3.91 4.39
C PRO A 317 -2.74 -3.77 5.93
N LEU A 318 -2.06 -4.71 6.58
CA LEU A 318 -1.51 -4.58 7.92
C LEU A 318 -0.02 -4.21 7.77
N VAL A 319 0.40 -3.06 8.31
CA VAL A 319 1.77 -2.57 8.16
C VAL A 319 2.52 -2.45 9.48
N ASN A 320 3.84 -2.58 9.43
CA ASN A 320 4.76 -2.26 10.54
C ASN A 320 5.05 -0.75 10.62
N LEU A 321 5.87 -0.33 11.59
CA LEU A 321 6.27 1.09 11.76
C LEU A 321 7.17 1.63 10.64
N ASP A 322 7.82 0.76 9.87
CA ASP A 322 8.58 1.16 8.68
C ASP A 322 7.66 1.38 7.45
N GLY A 323 6.36 1.10 7.57
CA GLY A 323 5.37 1.24 6.49
C GLY A 323 5.41 0.12 5.46
N GLU A 324 5.99 -1.03 5.82
CA GLU A 324 6.04 -2.24 5.02
C GLU A 324 4.82 -3.11 5.33
N VAL A 325 4.25 -3.75 4.31
CA VAL A 325 3.11 -4.65 4.47
C VAL A 325 3.58 -5.98 5.04
N ILE A 326 3.20 -6.25 6.27
CA ILE A 326 3.47 -7.49 6.98
C ILE A 326 2.27 -8.46 6.94
N GLY A 327 1.09 -8.00 6.50
CA GLY A 327 -0.02 -8.89 6.14
C GLY A 327 -1.21 -8.23 5.44
N ILE A 328 -2.24 -9.03 5.11
CA ILE A 328 -3.54 -8.56 4.60
C ILE A 328 -4.59 -8.71 5.70
N ASN A 329 -5.28 -7.64 6.06
CA ASN A 329 -6.38 -7.66 7.03
C ASN A 329 -7.52 -8.57 6.54
N THR A 330 -7.98 -9.55 7.32
CA THR A 330 -9.04 -10.48 6.85
C THR A 330 -10.25 -10.58 7.76
N LEU A 331 -10.08 -11.10 8.97
CA LEU A 331 -11.19 -11.54 9.82
C LEU A 331 -11.01 -11.02 11.25
N LYS A 332 -12.11 -10.55 11.82
CA LYS A 332 -12.26 -10.37 13.27
C LYS A 332 -13.01 -11.57 13.83
N VAL A 333 -12.49 -12.19 14.89
CA VAL A 333 -13.15 -13.34 15.56
C VAL A 333 -13.78 -12.92 16.88
N ALA A 334 -13.13 -12.03 17.63
CA ALA A 334 -13.59 -11.54 18.93
C ALA A 334 -13.18 -10.07 19.13
N ALA A 335 -13.70 -9.41 20.17
CA ALA A 335 -13.17 -8.13 20.62
C ALA A 335 -11.68 -8.25 20.99
N GLY A 336 -10.81 -7.45 20.35
CA GLY A 336 -9.35 -7.51 20.55
C GLY A 336 -8.66 -8.74 19.92
N ILE A 337 -9.35 -9.53 19.07
CA ILE A 337 -8.73 -10.62 18.31
C ILE A 337 -9.12 -10.51 16.83
N SER A 338 -8.19 -9.96 16.05
CA SER A 338 -8.24 -9.88 14.60
C SER A 338 -7.08 -10.67 13.97
N PHE A 339 -7.28 -11.10 12.72
CA PHE A 339 -6.30 -11.88 11.97
C PHE A 339 -5.94 -11.22 10.63
N ALA A 340 -4.68 -11.41 10.24
CA ALA A 340 -4.17 -11.04 8.94
C ALA A 340 -3.40 -12.20 8.29
N ILE A 341 -3.47 -12.31 6.95
CA ILE A 341 -2.66 -13.25 6.17
C ILE A 341 -1.21 -12.75 6.15
N PRO A 342 -0.19 -13.56 6.50
CA PRO A 342 1.21 -13.13 6.53
C PRO A 342 1.77 -12.69 5.17
N SER A 343 2.62 -11.66 5.13
CA SER A 343 3.22 -11.14 3.89
C SER A 343 4.04 -12.17 3.12
N ASP A 344 4.75 -13.08 3.79
CA ASP A 344 5.52 -14.13 3.13
C ASP A 344 4.60 -15.10 2.35
N ARG A 345 3.35 -15.26 2.79
CA ARG A 345 2.32 -16.02 2.04
C ARG A 345 1.89 -15.29 0.77
N ILE A 346 1.83 -13.96 0.80
CA ILE A 346 1.58 -13.13 -0.39
C ILE A 346 2.73 -13.31 -1.39
N THR A 347 3.99 -13.28 -0.92
CA THR A 347 5.19 -13.51 -1.76
C THR A 347 5.14 -14.87 -2.46
N LEU A 348 4.76 -15.95 -1.76
CA LEU A 348 4.57 -17.27 -2.36
C LEU A 348 3.48 -17.27 -3.45
N PHE A 349 2.31 -16.69 -3.16
CA PHE A 349 1.19 -16.59 -4.10
C PHE A 349 1.56 -15.82 -5.38
N LEU A 350 2.36 -14.76 -5.26
CA LEU A 350 2.83 -13.95 -6.38
C LEU A 350 3.83 -14.72 -7.25
N ASN A 351 4.77 -15.44 -6.64
CA ASN A 351 5.74 -16.26 -7.36
C ASN A 351 5.05 -17.38 -8.16
N ASP A 352 4.13 -18.11 -7.53
CA ASP A 352 3.29 -19.12 -8.20
C ASP A 352 2.53 -18.56 -9.41
N SER A 353 2.05 -17.33 -9.29
CA SER A 353 1.31 -16.63 -10.35
C SER A 353 2.23 -16.20 -11.51
N LEU A 354 3.44 -15.72 -11.20
CA LEU A 354 4.46 -15.38 -12.20
C LEU A 354 4.99 -16.63 -12.93
N GLU A 355 5.17 -17.74 -12.24
CA GLU A 355 5.56 -19.02 -12.86
C GLU A 355 4.52 -19.53 -13.86
N LYS A 356 3.22 -19.46 -13.53
CA LYS A 356 2.12 -19.82 -14.44
C LYS A 356 2.08 -18.96 -15.70
N GLN A 357 2.48 -17.69 -15.61
CA GLN A 357 2.60 -16.80 -16.78
C GLN A 357 3.87 -17.05 -17.60
N SER A 358 4.95 -17.51 -16.96
CA SER A 358 6.24 -17.79 -17.60
C SER A 358 6.27 -19.14 -18.32
N LYS A 359 5.63 -20.17 -17.73
CA LYS A 359 5.41 -21.50 -18.32
C LYS A 359 4.20 -21.44 -19.26
N GLY A 360 4.34 -20.66 -20.33
CA GLY A 360 3.25 -20.32 -21.23
C GLY A 360 2.58 -21.54 -21.86
N ARG A 361 1.29 -21.74 -21.54
CA ARG A 361 0.26 -22.47 -22.32
C ARG A 361 0.53 -23.92 -22.75
N ASP A 362 1.63 -24.55 -22.34
CA ASP A 362 1.99 -25.90 -22.76
C ASP A 362 2.29 -26.81 -21.55
N CYS A 363 1.23 -27.01 -20.75
CA CYS A 363 1.15 -28.11 -19.79
C CYS A 363 -0.33 -28.38 -19.47
N MET A 364 -1.05 -28.97 -20.44
CA MET A 364 -2.29 -29.71 -20.17
C MET A 364 -1.95 -31.06 -19.49
N GLY A 365 -1.05 -31.00 -18.50
CA GLY A 365 -0.48 -32.11 -17.77
C GLY A 365 -1.47 -32.60 -16.73
N PHE A 366 -2.39 -33.45 -17.18
CA PHE A 366 -3.23 -34.39 -16.43
C PHE A 366 -3.01 -34.44 -14.90
N ARG A 367 -3.46 -33.39 -14.20
CA ARG A 367 -3.75 -33.49 -12.76
C ARG A 367 -5.16 -34.03 -12.68
N ILE A 368 -5.30 -35.30 -12.26
CA ILE A 368 -6.61 -35.87 -11.95
C ILE A 368 -7.19 -35.05 -10.80
N ILE A 369 -8.02 -34.07 -11.14
CA ILE A 369 -8.95 -33.49 -10.18
C ILE A 369 -10.05 -34.53 -10.03
N THR A 370 -9.90 -35.39 -9.04
CA THR A 370 -11.05 -36.12 -8.50
C THR A 370 -12.05 -35.06 -8.03
N SER A 371 -13.16 -34.94 -8.76
CA SER A 371 -14.25 -34.01 -8.47
C SER A 371 -14.92 -34.40 -7.16
N LEU A 372 -14.34 -33.97 -6.05
CA LEU A 372 -14.90 -34.12 -4.71
C LEU A 372 -16.11 -33.18 -4.63
N LYS A 373 -17.31 -33.75 -4.77
CA LYS A 373 -18.58 -33.08 -4.50
C LYS A 373 -18.57 -32.57 -3.05
N LYS A 374 -18.28 -31.28 -2.84
CA LYS A 374 -18.33 -30.67 -1.50
C LYS A 374 -19.78 -30.33 -1.17
N ARG A 375 -20.30 -30.93 -0.09
CA ARG A 375 -21.64 -30.66 0.45
C ARG A 375 -21.59 -29.46 1.41
N PHE A 376 -22.68 -28.71 1.50
CA PHE A 376 -22.80 -27.55 2.40
C PHE A 376 -24.22 -27.38 2.93
N ILE A 377 -24.34 -26.75 4.10
CA ILE A 377 -25.62 -26.31 4.68
C ILE A 377 -25.74 -24.78 4.78
N GLY A 378 -24.64 -24.05 4.57
CA GLY A 378 -24.63 -22.58 4.48
C GLY A 378 -24.75 -21.85 5.81
N ILE A 379 -23.91 -22.19 6.78
CA ILE A 379 -23.74 -21.45 8.03
C ILE A 379 -22.26 -21.08 8.24
N ARG A 380 -22.01 -19.89 8.81
CA ARG A 380 -20.72 -19.53 9.42
C ARG A 380 -20.76 -19.96 10.88
N MET A 381 -19.67 -20.58 11.32
CA MET A 381 -19.66 -21.38 12.55
C MET A 381 -18.45 -21.03 13.40
N LEU A 382 -18.65 -20.88 14.71
CA LEU A 382 -17.59 -20.78 15.71
C LEU A 382 -17.71 -21.94 16.70
N THR A 383 -16.60 -22.54 17.11
CA THR A 383 -16.60 -23.55 18.18
C THR A 383 -16.85 -22.86 19.51
N ILE A 384 -17.78 -23.37 20.31
CA ILE A 384 -17.99 -22.90 21.69
C ILE A 384 -16.71 -23.14 22.50
N THR A 385 -16.19 -22.06 23.10
CA THR A 385 -15.07 -22.07 24.04
C THR A 385 -15.42 -21.19 25.24
N SER A 386 -14.79 -21.40 26.39
CA SER A 386 -15.08 -20.62 27.61
C SER A 386 -14.96 -19.10 27.37
N ALA A 387 -13.92 -18.67 26.66
CA ALA A 387 -13.73 -17.26 26.30
C ALA A 387 -14.84 -16.71 25.38
N LEU A 388 -15.29 -17.49 24.39
CA LEU A 388 -16.39 -17.08 23.52
C LEU A 388 -17.73 -17.00 24.27
N VAL A 389 -17.98 -17.92 25.21
CA VAL A 389 -19.19 -17.89 26.05
C VAL A 389 -19.19 -16.67 26.97
N GLU A 390 -18.05 -16.31 27.56
CA GLU A 390 -17.90 -15.08 28.35
C GLU A 390 -18.17 -13.82 27.52
N GLU A 391 -17.63 -13.74 26.30
CA GLU A 391 -17.89 -12.60 25.39
C GLU A 391 -19.37 -12.52 24.97
N LEU A 392 -19.98 -13.65 24.57
CA LEU A 392 -21.39 -13.69 24.17
C LEU A 392 -22.33 -13.35 25.35
N LYS A 393 -22.00 -13.76 26.58
CA LYS A 393 -22.71 -13.36 27.80
C LYS A 393 -22.58 -11.88 28.15
N GLN A 394 -21.44 -11.25 27.84
CA GLN A 394 -21.28 -9.79 28.00
C GLN A 394 -22.16 -9.00 27.03
N GLN A 395 -22.40 -9.51 25.83
CA GLN A 395 -23.25 -8.87 24.82
C GLN A 395 -24.74 -9.21 25.01
N ASN A 396 -25.05 -10.43 25.45
CA ASN A 396 -26.40 -10.91 25.74
C ASN A 396 -26.40 -11.67 27.08
N PRO A 397 -26.87 -11.05 28.19
CA PRO A 397 -26.91 -11.70 29.50
C PRO A 397 -27.74 -12.99 29.55
N ASP A 398 -28.72 -13.14 28.65
CA ASP A 398 -29.58 -14.32 28.52
C ASP A 398 -28.96 -15.41 27.61
N PHE A 399 -27.69 -15.29 27.22
CA PHE A 399 -27.00 -16.30 26.44
C PHE A 399 -26.84 -17.60 27.26
N PRO A 400 -27.29 -18.75 26.74
CA PRO A 400 -27.43 -19.97 27.53
C PRO A 400 -26.09 -20.55 27.99
N ASP A 401 -26.10 -21.19 29.16
CA ASP A 401 -24.95 -21.95 29.64
C ASP A 401 -24.74 -23.21 28.79
N VAL A 402 -23.66 -23.17 28.00
CA VAL A 402 -23.17 -24.28 27.18
C VAL A 402 -21.67 -24.49 27.42
N SER A 403 -21.27 -25.75 27.61
CA SER A 403 -19.87 -26.14 27.80
C SER A 403 -19.16 -26.49 26.49
N SER A 404 -19.94 -26.81 25.44
CA SER A 404 -19.47 -27.25 24.12
C SER A 404 -20.59 -27.07 23.08
N GLY A 405 -20.24 -27.15 21.80
CA GLY A 405 -21.16 -26.97 20.68
C GLY A 405 -20.59 -26.09 19.56
N ILE A 406 -21.42 -25.79 18.56
CA ILE A 406 -21.14 -24.80 17.52
C ILE A 406 -22.09 -23.62 17.68
N TYR A 407 -21.54 -22.43 17.82
CA TYR A 407 -22.29 -21.18 17.66
C TYR A 407 -22.47 -20.85 16.17
N VAL A 408 -23.72 -20.63 15.76
CA VAL A 408 -24.09 -20.17 14.41
C VAL A 408 -23.95 -18.65 14.37
N HIS A 409 -22.85 -18.18 13.78
CA HIS A 409 -22.57 -16.74 13.68
C HIS A 409 -23.40 -16.05 12.59
N GLU A 410 -23.64 -16.74 11.48
CA GLU A 410 -24.40 -16.21 10.34
C GLU A 410 -24.99 -17.38 9.52
N VAL A 411 -26.26 -17.28 9.13
CA VAL A 411 -26.93 -18.18 8.19
C VAL A 411 -26.96 -17.53 6.80
N ILE A 412 -26.36 -18.21 5.81
CA ILE A 412 -26.27 -17.70 4.45
C ILE A 412 -27.69 -17.71 3.81
N PRO A 413 -28.12 -16.63 3.12
CA PRO A 413 -29.38 -16.62 2.38
C PRO A 413 -29.49 -17.73 1.33
N ASP A 414 -30.72 -18.21 1.10
CA ASP A 414 -31.08 -19.31 0.19
C ASP A 414 -30.44 -20.68 0.48
N SER A 415 -29.74 -20.82 1.61
CA SER A 415 -29.07 -22.05 2.03
C SER A 415 -30.00 -23.13 2.59
N PRO A 416 -29.56 -24.39 2.66
CA PRO A 416 -30.29 -25.45 3.36
C PRO A 416 -30.58 -25.15 4.83
N ALA A 417 -29.64 -24.54 5.55
CA ALA A 417 -29.84 -24.16 6.96
C ALA A 417 -30.92 -23.09 7.12
N GLN A 418 -30.97 -22.09 6.23
CA GLN A 418 -32.04 -21.08 6.24
C GLN A 418 -33.40 -21.73 5.95
N LYS A 419 -33.48 -22.59 4.92
CA LYS A 419 -34.68 -23.34 4.55
C LYS A 419 -35.15 -24.27 5.67
N GLY A 420 -34.21 -24.85 6.41
CA GLY A 420 -34.47 -25.70 7.57
C GLY A 420 -34.79 -24.95 8.88
N GLY A 421 -34.73 -23.60 8.90
CA GLY A 421 -35.14 -22.80 10.06
C GLY A 421 -34.07 -22.55 11.12
N ILE A 422 -32.79 -22.82 10.81
CA ILE A 422 -31.63 -22.37 11.60
C ILE A 422 -31.54 -20.84 11.51
N LYS A 423 -31.07 -20.18 12.58
CA LYS A 423 -30.94 -18.73 12.70
C LYS A 423 -29.58 -18.32 13.26
N ASP A 424 -29.22 -17.07 13.03
CA ASP A 424 -28.07 -16.43 13.68
C ASP A 424 -28.25 -16.46 15.21
N GLY A 425 -27.20 -16.81 15.94
CA GLY A 425 -27.21 -16.93 17.40
C GLY A 425 -27.59 -18.31 17.94
N ASP A 426 -28.03 -19.24 17.09
CA ASP A 426 -28.32 -20.63 17.46
C ASP A 426 -27.04 -21.37 17.93
N ILE A 427 -27.19 -22.35 18.82
CA ILE A 427 -26.07 -23.20 19.27
C ILE A 427 -26.37 -24.68 18.97
N ILE A 428 -25.65 -25.28 18.03
CA ILE A 428 -25.76 -26.70 17.71
C ILE A 428 -25.01 -27.50 18.79
N VAL A 429 -25.74 -28.28 19.58
CA VAL A 429 -25.22 -29.04 20.74
C VAL A 429 -25.10 -30.54 20.47
N LYS A 430 -25.92 -31.09 19.56
CA LYS A 430 -25.79 -32.47 19.09
C LYS A 430 -26.01 -32.59 17.57
N LEU A 431 -25.51 -33.68 17.03
CA LEU A 431 -25.67 -34.10 15.64
C LEU A 431 -25.96 -35.60 15.62
N ASN A 432 -27.06 -36.01 14.98
CA ASN A 432 -27.48 -37.41 14.88
C ASN A 432 -27.52 -38.12 16.25
N GLY A 433 -27.89 -37.38 17.31
CA GLY A 433 -27.92 -37.83 18.70
C GLY A 433 -26.57 -37.83 19.44
N GLN A 434 -25.44 -37.60 18.75
CA GLN A 434 -24.12 -37.54 19.37
C GLN A 434 -23.80 -36.11 19.86
N PRO A 435 -23.22 -35.94 21.07
CA PRO A 435 -22.74 -34.64 21.54
C PRO A 435 -21.73 -34.06 20.57
N LEU A 436 -21.89 -32.77 20.27
CA LEU A 436 -21.06 -32.09 19.29
C LEU A 436 -20.11 -31.12 19.99
N MET A 437 -18.81 -31.29 19.76
CA MET A 437 -17.75 -30.61 20.50
C MET A 437 -17.10 -29.50 19.68
N THR A 438 -16.94 -29.69 18.37
CA THR A 438 -16.24 -28.75 17.49
C THR A 438 -16.96 -28.52 16.16
N THR A 439 -16.68 -27.39 15.51
CA THR A 439 -17.10 -27.07 14.12
C THR A 439 -16.74 -28.11 13.06
N SER A 440 -15.95 -29.11 13.43
CA SER A 440 -15.40 -30.10 12.52
C SER A 440 -16.12 -31.43 12.57
N ASP A 441 -16.71 -31.77 13.70
CA ASP A 441 -17.58 -32.94 13.85
C ASP A 441 -18.79 -32.77 12.89
N LEU A 442 -19.29 -31.53 12.76
CA LEU A 442 -20.31 -31.17 11.76
C LEU A 442 -19.77 -31.19 10.31
N LYS A 443 -18.51 -30.82 10.08
CA LYS A 443 -17.88 -30.88 8.74
C LYS A 443 -17.61 -32.30 8.27
N GLU A 444 -17.32 -33.21 9.20
CA GLU A 444 -17.10 -34.63 8.93
C GLU A 444 -18.41 -35.31 8.52
N ALA A 445 -19.50 -35.06 9.24
CA ALA A 445 -20.82 -35.57 8.85
C ALA A 445 -21.37 -34.94 7.56
N LEU A 446 -20.95 -33.72 7.18
CA LEU A 446 -21.23 -33.16 5.85
C LEU A 446 -20.58 -33.97 4.71
N LEU A 447 -19.63 -34.88 4.97
CA LEU A 447 -19.10 -35.79 3.94
C LEU A 447 -20.02 -36.98 3.66
N GLU A 448 -20.95 -37.29 4.57
CA GLU A 448 -21.91 -38.38 4.41
C GLU A 448 -23.06 -38.01 3.46
N GLU A 449 -23.71 -39.02 2.87
CA GLU A 449 -24.86 -38.83 1.97
C GLU A 449 -26.21 -38.80 2.72
N THR A 450 -26.22 -38.29 3.95
CA THR A 450 -27.34 -38.35 4.89
C THR A 450 -27.84 -36.96 5.27
N ALA A 451 -29.11 -36.87 5.67
CA ALA A 451 -29.64 -35.66 6.31
C ALA A 451 -29.08 -35.53 7.73
N LEU A 452 -28.76 -34.31 8.16
CA LEU A 452 -28.17 -34.03 9.46
C LEU A 452 -29.27 -33.65 10.45
N LEU A 453 -29.49 -34.50 11.46
CA LEU A 453 -30.38 -34.18 12.58
C LEU A 453 -29.61 -33.37 13.62
N LEU A 454 -29.79 -32.05 13.59
CA LEU A 454 -29.16 -31.09 14.48
C LEU A 454 -30.04 -30.86 15.71
N GLU A 455 -29.47 -31.01 16.90
CA GLU A 455 -30.06 -30.53 18.14
C GLU A 455 -29.48 -29.14 18.45
N VAL A 456 -30.36 -28.15 18.58
CA VAL A 456 -30.02 -26.73 18.57
C VAL A 456 -30.65 -26.05 19.77
N ARG A 457 -29.82 -25.45 20.61
CA ARG A 457 -30.25 -24.58 21.70
C ARG A 457 -30.48 -23.16 21.19
N ARG A 458 -31.69 -22.64 21.38
CA ARG A 458 -32.11 -21.28 21.03
C ARG A 458 -32.70 -20.61 22.27
N GLY A 459 -31.89 -19.83 22.97
CA GLY A 459 -32.24 -19.37 24.32
C GLY A 459 -32.38 -20.57 25.27
N ASN A 460 -33.55 -20.74 25.87
CA ASN A 460 -33.87 -21.84 26.77
C ASN A 460 -34.50 -23.07 26.09
N ASP A 461 -34.81 -23.00 24.79
CA ASP A 461 -35.44 -24.09 24.04
C ASP A 461 -34.38 -24.97 23.36
N ASP A 462 -34.47 -26.29 23.56
CA ASP A 462 -33.73 -27.29 22.77
C ASP A 462 -34.64 -27.78 21.62
N LEU A 463 -34.22 -27.49 20.38
CA LEU A 463 -34.97 -27.72 19.15
C LEU A 463 -34.27 -28.78 18.27
N LEU A 464 -35.04 -29.53 17.49
CA LEU A 464 -34.51 -30.51 16.53
C LEU A 464 -34.79 -30.05 15.10
N PHE A 465 -33.75 -30.02 14.26
CA PHE A 465 -33.81 -29.63 12.86
C PHE A 465 -33.19 -30.72 11.99
N ASN A 466 -33.91 -31.18 10.96
CA ASN A 466 -33.38 -32.09 9.95
C ASN A 466 -32.94 -31.29 8.72
N ILE A 467 -31.62 -31.19 8.49
CA ILE A 467 -31.04 -30.37 7.42
C ILE A 467 -30.45 -31.28 6.34
N GLU A 468 -30.91 -31.15 5.10
CA GLU A 468 -30.34 -31.87 3.94
C GLU A 468 -29.20 -31.05 3.32
N PRO A 469 -27.94 -31.54 3.29
CA PRO A 469 -26.83 -30.82 2.69
C PRO A 469 -26.93 -30.76 1.16
N ASP A 470 -26.81 -29.57 0.59
CA ASP A 470 -26.78 -29.34 -0.86
C ASP A 470 -25.35 -29.49 -1.41
N VAL A 471 -25.19 -29.72 -2.71
CA VAL A 471 -23.89 -30.04 -3.35
C VAL A 471 -23.39 -28.87 -4.19
N ILE A 472 -22.22 -28.33 -3.82
CA ILE A 472 -21.51 -27.38 -4.68
C ILE A 472 -20.67 -28.19 -5.69
N MET A 473 -21.02 -28.06 -6.96
CA MET A 473 -20.11 -28.39 -8.06
C MET A 473 -19.08 -27.26 -8.22
N GLN A 474 -17.79 -27.60 -8.14
CA GLN A 474 -16.66 -26.71 -8.48
C GLN A 474 -16.11 -27.02 -9.86
#